data_AF-A0A944DFC9-F1
#
_entry.id   AF-A0A944DFC9-F1
#
_cell.length_a   1.000
_cell.length_b   1.000
_cell.length_c   1.000
_cell.angle_alpha   90.00
_cell.angle_beta   90.00
_cell.angle_gamma   90.00
#
_symmetry.space_group_name_H-M   'P 1'
#
loop_
_entity.id
_entity.type
_entity.pdbx_description
1 polymer ?
#
loop_
_entity_poly.entity_id
_entity_poly.type
_entity_poly.pdbx_seq_one_letter_code
_entity_poly.pdbx_strand_id
1 'polypeptide(L)'
;MLLSLKYNFLFVHIAKTGGTSVRDSLRPLRLRDPWFIAQFLCSRLSSLSGHRLGIKFPRHSKIIAAKEMLPAETFDKLFKFVFVRNPWDLQVSSFHHIRRERPHLMSHIETFDEFIRWKLDPERPYQFHVDTSIELQSDYVVDLHGKVLVDFMGRYEHLHEDFEEACRRIGVRAPELQHKRQAKDRKKDYRSYYSDEIAEVVAKHFARDIEIFGYTFDPEA
;
A
#
# COMPACT_ATOMS: atom_id res chain seq x y z
N MET A 1 -5.45 -0.55 7.10
CA MET A 1 -6.67 -0.85 6.35
C MET A 1 -7.78 0.17 6.65
N LEU A 2 -8.85 0.16 5.87
CA LEU A 2 -10.10 0.88 6.13
C LEU A 2 -11.26 -0.10 5.94
N LEU A 3 -12.01 -0.37 7.00
CA LEU A 3 -13.17 -1.24 7.02
C LEU A 3 -14.43 -0.38 7.09
N SER A 4 -15.43 -0.67 6.26
CA SER A 4 -16.78 -0.15 6.43
C SER A 4 -17.79 -1.29 6.31
N LEU A 5 -18.55 -1.50 7.38
CA LEU A 5 -19.60 -2.50 7.42
C LEU A 5 -20.89 -1.98 6.77
N LYS A 6 -21.12 -0.65 6.79
CA LYS A 6 -22.27 -0.06 6.10
C LYS A 6 -22.23 -0.25 4.59
N TYR A 7 -21.05 -0.06 3.98
CA TYR A 7 -20.86 -0.14 2.53
C TYR A 7 -20.19 -1.45 2.11
N ASN A 8 -20.11 -2.44 3.02
CA ASN A 8 -19.54 -3.77 2.81
C ASN A 8 -18.20 -3.78 2.07
N PHE A 9 -17.22 -3.00 2.53
CA PHE A 9 -15.90 -3.00 1.92
C PHE A 9 -14.74 -3.05 2.91
N LEU A 10 -13.63 -3.63 2.45
CA LEU A 10 -12.33 -3.61 3.11
C LEU A 10 -11.27 -3.08 2.15
N PHE A 11 -10.74 -1.90 2.44
CA PHE A 11 -9.60 -1.34 1.73
C PHE A 11 -8.28 -1.74 2.41
N VAL A 12 -7.50 -2.56 1.72
CA VAL A 12 -6.14 -2.95 2.12
C VAL A 12 -5.18 -1.84 1.70
N HIS A 13 -4.47 -1.25 2.66
CA HIS A 13 -3.64 -0.07 2.41
C HIS A 13 -2.15 -0.44 2.42
N ILE A 14 -1.61 -0.65 1.23
CA ILE A 14 -0.18 -0.84 1.00
C ILE A 14 0.55 0.51 1.08
N ALA A 15 1.75 0.53 1.64
CA ALA A 15 2.52 1.77 1.70
C ALA A 15 2.87 2.27 0.30
N LYS A 16 2.83 3.59 0.09
CA LYS A 16 3.34 4.27 -1.12
C LYS A 16 2.62 3.96 -2.45
N THR A 17 1.46 3.32 -2.41
CA THR A 17 0.59 3.03 -3.57
C THR A 17 -0.60 4.00 -3.70
N GLY A 18 -0.47 5.23 -3.20
CA GLY A 18 -1.57 6.22 -3.24
C GLY A 18 -2.67 5.99 -2.19
N GLY A 19 -2.55 4.97 -1.33
CA GLY A 19 -3.61 4.62 -0.37
C GLY A 19 -3.95 5.68 0.68
N THR A 20 -3.09 6.67 0.92
CA THR A 20 -3.44 7.83 1.77
C THR A 20 -4.49 8.71 1.10
N SER A 21 -4.35 8.98 -0.21
CA SER A 21 -5.32 9.74 -0.99
C SER A 21 -6.66 9.03 -1.04
N VAL A 22 -6.66 7.73 -1.36
CA VAL A 22 -7.86 6.87 -1.35
C VAL A 22 -8.54 6.90 0.01
N ARG A 23 -7.79 6.68 1.09
CA ARG A 23 -8.33 6.68 2.46
C ARG A 23 -8.93 8.02 2.86
N ASP A 24 -8.28 9.13 2.50
CA ASP A 24 -8.76 10.47 2.81
C ASP A 24 -10.05 10.78 2.03
N SER A 25 -10.11 10.40 0.75
CA SER A 25 -11.30 10.55 -0.09
C SER A 25 -12.48 9.71 0.40
N LEU A 26 -12.24 8.50 0.95
CA LEU A 26 -13.29 7.66 1.53
C LEU A 26 -13.67 8.03 2.97
N ARG A 27 -13.02 9.04 3.58
CA ARG A 27 -13.33 9.49 4.95
C ARG A 27 -14.80 9.85 5.18
N PRO A 28 -15.52 10.54 4.27
CA PRO A 28 -16.94 10.85 4.45
C PRO A 28 -17.81 9.59 4.58
N LEU A 29 -17.48 8.53 3.85
CA LEU A 29 -18.19 7.24 3.96
C LEU A 29 -17.98 6.63 5.33
N ARG A 30 -16.74 6.66 5.84
CA ARG A 30 -16.42 6.18 7.18
C ARG A 30 -17.21 6.90 8.27
N LEU A 31 -17.43 8.22 8.14
CA LEU A 31 -18.20 9.00 9.11
C LEU A 31 -19.70 8.66 9.08
N ARG A 32 -20.21 8.12 7.97
CA ARG A 32 -21.61 7.71 7.80
C ARG A 32 -21.89 6.28 8.25
N ASP A 33 -20.86 5.53 8.65
CA ASP A 33 -20.97 4.16 9.15
C ASP A 33 -21.50 4.16 10.60
N PRO A 34 -22.57 3.42 10.95
CA PRO A 34 -23.09 3.35 12.31
C PRO A 34 -22.03 2.89 13.33
N TRP A 35 -21.09 2.05 12.89
CA TRP A 35 -20.02 1.54 13.74
C TRP A 35 -18.87 2.54 13.94
N PHE A 36 -18.93 3.72 13.32
CA PHE A 36 -17.86 4.70 13.39
C PHE A 36 -17.48 5.08 14.83
N ILE A 37 -18.47 5.30 15.71
CA ILE A 37 -18.22 5.68 17.11
C ILE A 37 -17.50 4.56 17.85
N ALA A 38 -17.97 3.31 17.70
CA ALA A 38 -17.32 2.15 18.30
C ALA A 38 -15.88 2.00 17.78
N GLN A 39 -15.67 2.07 16.46
CA GLN A 39 -14.34 2.03 15.85
C GLN A 39 -13.43 3.17 16.34
N PHE A 40 -14.00 4.36 16.57
CA PHE A 40 -13.27 5.51 17.10
C PHE A 40 -12.83 5.26 18.55
N LEU A 41 -13.70 4.74 19.41
CA LEU A 41 -13.38 4.37 20.79
C LEU A 41 -12.30 3.27 20.83
N CYS A 42 -12.45 2.20 20.05
CA CYS A 42 -11.42 1.17 19.90
C CYS A 42 -10.08 1.77 19.44
N SER A 43 -10.10 2.74 18.54
CA SER A 43 -8.88 3.43 18.11
C SER A 43 -8.22 4.24 19.24
N ARG A 44 -8.98 4.84 20.15
CA ARG A 44 -8.44 5.59 21.30
C ARG A 44 -7.88 4.63 22.35
N LEU A 45 -8.61 3.56 22.67
CA LEU A 45 -8.15 2.52 23.59
C LEU A 45 -6.88 1.82 23.10
N SER A 46 -6.78 1.56 21.80
CA SER A 46 -5.58 0.99 21.19
C SER A 46 -4.39 1.94 21.34
N SER A 47 -4.60 3.26 21.14
CA SER A 47 -3.54 4.25 21.35
C SER A 47 -3.11 4.36 22.81
N LEU A 48 -4.05 4.32 23.75
CA LEU A 48 -3.78 4.42 25.19
C LEU A 48 -2.99 3.21 25.71
N SER A 49 -3.26 2.03 25.18
CA SER A 49 -2.57 0.79 25.56
C SER A 49 -1.24 0.58 24.83
N GLY A 50 -0.77 1.54 24.03
CA GLY A 50 0.41 1.35 23.17
C GLY A 50 0.23 0.19 22.19
N HIS A 51 -0.99 -0.01 21.69
CA HIS A 51 -1.41 -1.09 20.80
C HIS A 51 -1.37 -2.51 21.38
N ARG A 52 -1.10 -2.69 22.68
CA ARG A 52 -1.00 -4.01 23.35
C ARG A 52 -2.27 -4.84 23.30
N LEU A 53 -3.44 -4.21 23.17
CA LEU A 53 -4.73 -4.91 23.19
C LEU A 53 -5.15 -5.52 21.84
N GLY A 54 -4.47 -5.22 20.73
CA GLY A 54 -4.80 -5.81 19.43
C GLY A 54 -6.18 -5.46 18.84
N ILE A 55 -6.93 -4.53 19.44
CA ILE A 55 -8.34 -4.24 19.10
C ILE A 55 -8.58 -3.47 17.79
N LYS A 56 -7.53 -3.19 17.01
CA LYS A 56 -7.63 -2.35 15.80
C LYS A 56 -6.65 -2.82 14.74
N PHE A 57 -7.13 -2.88 13.50
CA PHE A 57 -6.28 -3.06 12.33
C PHE A 57 -5.27 -1.92 12.15
N PRO A 58 -3.96 -2.23 12.11
CA PRO A 58 -2.95 -1.27 11.71
C PRO A 58 -3.18 -0.69 10.30
N ARG A 59 -2.50 0.43 10.01
CA ARG A 59 -2.65 1.10 8.70
C ARG A 59 -2.17 0.20 7.56
N HIS A 60 -1.02 -0.45 7.71
CA HIS A 60 -0.39 -1.31 6.71
C HIS A 60 -0.44 -2.76 7.19
N SER A 61 -1.64 -3.26 7.42
CA SER A 61 -1.85 -4.64 7.85
C SER A 61 -2.27 -5.48 6.65
N LYS A 62 -1.72 -6.70 6.56
CA LYS A 62 -1.97 -7.69 5.52
C LYS A 62 -3.41 -8.20 5.60
N ILE A 63 -4.00 -8.60 4.47
CA ILE A 63 -5.40 -9.07 4.41
C ILE A 63 -5.67 -10.28 5.31
N ILE A 64 -4.66 -11.13 5.53
CA ILE A 64 -4.77 -12.28 6.42
C ILE A 64 -5.18 -11.87 7.84
N ALA A 65 -4.70 -10.73 8.35
CA ALA A 65 -5.12 -10.26 9.67
C ALA A 65 -6.62 -9.96 9.71
N ALA A 66 -7.20 -9.46 8.62
CA ALA A 66 -8.64 -9.25 8.52
C ALA A 66 -9.40 -10.58 8.41
N LYS A 67 -8.86 -11.58 7.71
CA LYS A 67 -9.44 -12.93 7.62
C LYS A 67 -9.49 -13.62 8.99
N GLU A 68 -8.43 -13.51 9.78
CA GLU A 68 -8.35 -14.16 11.10
C GLU A 68 -9.10 -13.41 12.21
N MET A 69 -9.23 -12.08 12.10
CA MET A 69 -9.88 -11.27 13.15
C MET A 69 -11.38 -11.06 12.95
N LEU A 70 -11.91 -11.22 11.73
CA LEU A 70 -13.33 -11.03 11.43
C LEU A 70 -14.06 -12.37 11.37
N PRO A 71 -15.35 -12.42 11.73
CA PRO A 71 -16.18 -13.59 11.44
C PRO A 71 -16.15 -13.91 9.94
N ALA A 72 -16.04 -15.20 9.58
CA ALA A 72 -15.92 -15.64 8.20
C ALA A 72 -17.03 -15.08 7.30
N GLU A 73 -18.28 -15.15 7.75
CA GLU A 73 -19.44 -14.59 7.02
C GLU A 73 -19.31 -13.09 6.75
N THR A 74 -18.76 -12.34 7.72
CA THR A 74 -18.53 -10.91 7.55
C THR A 74 -17.42 -10.70 6.53
N PHE A 75 -16.29 -11.40 6.69
CA PHE A 75 -15.17 -11.28 5.77
C PHE A 75 -15.59 -11.60 4.34
N ASP A 76 -16.30 -12.69 4.10
CA ASP A 76 -16.70 -13.13 2.76
C ASP A 76 -17.67 -12.16 2.07
N LYS A 77 -18.52 -11.47 2.82
CA LYS A 77 -19.44 -10.44 2.30
C LYS A 77 -18.76 -9.13 1.90
N LEU A 78 -17.55 -8.86 2.40
CA LEU A 78 -16.85 -7.61 2.11
C LEU A 78 -16.26 -7.64 0.70
N PHE A 79 -16.52 -6.59 -0.07
CA PHE A 79 -15.72 -6.27 -1.25
C PHE A 79 -14.34 -5.77 -0.79
N LYS A 80 -13.30 -6.57 -1.04
CA LYS A 80 -11.92 -6.27 -0.65
C LYS A 80 -11.18 -5.71 -1.84
N PHE A 81 -10.58 -4.55 -1.67
CA PHE A 81 -9.78 -3.95 -2.73
C PHE A 81 -8.48 -3.37 -2.21
N VAL A 82 -7.53 -3.23 -3.13
CA VAL A 82 -6.18 -2.76 -2.87
C VAL A 82 -5.71 -1.91 -4.05
N PHE A 83 -4.77 -1.00 -3.79
CA PHE A 83 -4.00 -0.35 -4.84
C PHE A 83 -2.55 -0.83 -4.77
N VAL A 84 -2.05 -1.31 -5.90
CA VAL A 84 -0.67 -1.73 -6.11
C VAL A 84 0.04 -0.73 -7.01
N ARG A 85 1.36 -0.80 -7.06
CA ARG A 85 2.19 0.07 -7.89
C ARG A 85 3.28 -0.77 -8.55
N ASN A 86 3.70 -0.34 -9.74
CA ASN A 86 4.86 -0.93 -10.39
C ASN A 86 6.04 -1.01 -9.39
N PRO A 87 6.64 -2.19 -9.15
CA PRO A 87 7.68 -2.35 -8.14
C PRO A 87 8.91 -1.47 -8.37
N TRP A 88 9.32 -1.27 -9.62
CA TRP A 88 10.43 -0.39 -9.98
C TRP A 88 10.09 1.07 -9.66
N ASP A 89 8.87 1.49 -9.99
CA ASP A 89 8.37 2.82 -9.71
C ASP A 89 8.22 3.08 -8.20
N LEU A 90 7.81 2.06 -7.46
CA LEU A 90 7.69 2.07 -6.00
C LEU A 90 9.06 2.34 -5.34
N GLN A 91 10.15 1.74 -5.83
CA GLN A 91 11.48 1.96 -5.26
C GLN A 91 11.97 3.40 -5.47
N VAL A 92 11.77 3.97 -6.65
CA VAL A 92 12.09 5.38 -6.91
C VAL A 92 11.26 6.30 -6.00
N SER A 93 9.99 5.97 -5.76
CA SER A 93 9.15 6.72 -4.80
C SER A 93 9.62 6.59 -3.36
N SER A 94 10.21 5.44 -2.99
CA SER A 94 10.81 5.19 -1.70
C SER A 94 12.10 6.01 -1.52
N PHE A 95 12.98 6.01 -2.52
CA PHE A 95 14.22 6.80 -2.55
C PHE A 95 13.97 8.28 -2.25
N HIS A 96 13.12 8.94 -3.05
CA HIS A 96 12.82 10.36 -2.86
C HIS A 96 12.13 10.66 -1.52
N HIS A 97 11.35 9.72 -1.01
CA HIS A 97 10.66 9.88 0.26
C HIS A 97 11.61 9.80 1.44
N ILE A 98 12.49 8.81 1.46
CA ILE A 98 13.48 8.65 2.53
C ILE A 98 14.44 9.83 2.51
N ARG A 99 14.88 10.27 1.32
CA ARG A 99 15.75 11.45 1.17
C ARG A 99 15.15 12.71 1.78
N ARG A 100 13.83 12.89 1.61
CA ARG A 100 13.11 14.06 2.12
C ARG A 100 12.80 13.97 3.61
N GLU A 101 12.30 12.83 4.09
CA GLU A 101 11.82 12.70 5.47
C GLU A 101 12.93 12.31 6.47
N ARG A 102 14.00 11.68 5.99
CA ARG A 102 15.09 11.10 6.79
C ARG A 102 16.45 11.27 6.08
N PRO A 103 16.90 12.52 5.83
CA PRO A 103 18.14 12.77 5.10
C PRO A 103 19.37 12.13 5.77
N HIS A 104 19.37 11.97 7.10
CA HIS A 104 20.45 11.31 7.84
C HIS A 104 20.64 9.82 7.49
N LEU A 105 19.60 9.12 7.01
CA LEU A 105 19.74 7.75 6.53
C LEU A 105 20.35 7.67 5.13
N MET A 106 20.40 8.79 4.43
CA MET A 106 20.90 8.90 3.06
C MET A 106 22.24 9.65 2.98
N SER A 107 22.87 9.97 4.12
CA SER A 107 24.11 10.74 4.15
C SER A 107 25.29 10.05 3.47
N HIS A 108 25.23 8.73 3.33
CA HIS A 108 26.27 7.89 2.70
C HIS A 108 25.82 7.34 1.34
N ILE A 109 24.70 7.82 0.80
CA ILE A 109 24.09 7.29 -0.42
C ILE A 109 23.93 8.45 -1.40
N GLU A 110 24.74 8.45 -2.45
CA GLU A 110 24.75 9.52 -3.46
C GLU A 110 23.87 9.15 -4.65
N THR A 111 23.83 7.86 -5.01
CA THR A 111 23.15 7.37 -6.21
C THR A 111 21.93 6.51 -5.88
N PHE A 112 21.06 6.32 -6.88
CA PHE A 112 19.92 5.41 -6.75
C PHE A 112 20.36 3.94 -6.71
N ASP A 113 21.39 3.58 -7.47
CA ASP A 113 21.95 2.23 -7.48
C ASP A 113 22.50 1.84 -6.10
N GLU A 114 23.28 2.72 -5.46
CA GLU A 114 23.74 2.55 -4.07
C GLU A 114 22.57 2.40 -3.11
N PHE A 115 21.53 3.21 -3.28
CA PHE A 115 20.33 3.13 -2.45
C PHE A 115 19.67 1.75 -2.56
N ILE A 116 19.51 1.19 -3.77
CA ILE A 116 18.88 -0.12 -3.94
C ILE A 116 19.71 -1.22 -3.31
N ARG A 117 21.03 -1.22 -3.55
CA ARG A 117 21.94 -2.21 -2.96
C ARG A 117 21.91 -2.16 -1.44
N TRP A 118 22.04 -0.96 -0.86
CA TRP A 118 21.91 -0.78 0.59
C TRP A 118 20.51 -1.15 1.10
N LYS A 119 19.47 -0.84 0.31
CA LYS A 119 18.10 -1.07 0.73
C LYS A 119 17.77 -2.56 0.84
N LEU A 120 18.24 -3.35 -0.13
CA LEU A 120 17.96 -4.78 -0.24
C LEU A 120 19.05 -5.66 0.41
N ASP A 121 20.04 -5.05 1.06
CA ASP A 121 21.08 -5.75 1.81
C ASP A 121 20.48 -6.49 3.01
N PRO A 122 20.56 -7.84 3.06
CA PRO A 122 20.03 -8.64 4.16
C PRO A 122 20.79 -8.43 5.48
N GLU A 123 22.03 -7.94 5.46
CA GLU A 123 22.84 -7.69 6.65
C GLU A 123 22.51 -6.35 7.33
N ARG A 124 21.73 -5.49 6.67
CA ARG A 124 21.36 -4.18 7.20
C ARG A 124 20.45 -4.31 8.44
N PRO A 125 20.64 -3.49 9.48
CA PRO A 125 19.67 -3.41 10.58
C PRO A 125 18.28 -2.99 10.09
N TYR A 126 17.25 -3.54 10.74
CA TYR A 126 15.86 -3.18 10.48
C TYR A 126 15.61 -1.69 10.78
N GLN A 127 15.03 -1.00 9.81
CA GLN A 127 14.59 0.38 9.86
C GLN A 127 13.17 0.47 9.31
N PHE A 128 12.19 0.58 10.22
CA PHE A 128 10.76 0.64 9.89
C PHE A 128 10.39 1.47 8.64
N HIS A 129 10.96 2.67 8.49
CA HIS A 129 10.66 3.57 7.38
C HIS A 129 11.17 3.08 6.01
N VAL A 130 12.19 2.23 5.99
CA VAL A 130 12.79 1.67 4.79
C VAL A 130 12.18 0.30 4.49
N ASP A 131 12.12 -0.57 5.50
CA ASP A 131 11.63 -1.94 5.41
C ASP A 131 10.15 -2.03 5.03
N THR A 132 9.32 -1.07 5.44
CA THR A 132 7.90 -1.01 5.00
C THR A 132 7.76 -0.95 3.48
N SER A 133 8.79 -0.50 2.75
CA SER A 133 8.79 -0.44 1.28
C SER A 133 9.70 -1.48 0.62
N ILE A 134 10.22 -2.43 1.39
CA ILE A 134 10.90 -3.65 0.94
C ILE A 134 9.92 -4.83 0.89
N GLU A 135 8.93 -4.82 1.81
CA GLU A 135 7.88 -5.83 1.83
C GLU A 135 7.16 -5.93 0.49
N LEU A 136 6.93 -7.16 0.05
CA LEU A 136 6.20 -7.48 -1.16
C LEU A 136 4.75 -7.01 -1.04
N GLN A 137 4.24 -6.37 -2.08
CA GLN A 137 2.84 -5.97 -2.16
C GLN A 137 1.93 -7.20 -2.20
N SER A 138 2.41 -8.32 -2.74
CA SER A 138 1.72 -9.62 -2.76
C SER A 138 1.36 -10.10 -1.36
N ASP A 139 2.21 -9.85 -0.37
CA ASP A 139 1.98 -10.29 1.01
C ASP A 139 0.75 -9.62 1.63
N TYR A 140 0.35 -8.47 1.11
CA TYR A 140 -0.82 -7.76 1.60
C TYR A 140 -2.14 -8.34 1.07
N VAL A 141 -2.09 -9.16 0.02
CA VAL A 141 -3.27 -9.61 -0.72
C VAL A 141 -3.49 -11.11 -0.69
N VAL A 142 -2.52 -11.90 -0.22
CA VAL A 142 -2.58 -13.37 -0.17
C VAL A 142 -2.82 -13.92 1.24
N ASP A 143 -3.25 -15.18 1.33
CA ASP A 143 -3.24 -15.98 2.56
C ASP A 143 -1.94 -16.80 2.73
N LEU A 144 -1.90 -17.65 3.77
CA LEU A 144 -0.76 -18.53 4.06
C LEU A 144 -0.45 -19.55 2.95
N HIS A 145 -1.41 -19.81 2.07
CA HIS A 145 -1.27 -20.74 0.94
C HIS A 145 -1.01 -20.01 -0.39
N GLY A 146 -0.84 -18.68 -0.35
CA GLY A 146 -0.62 -17.88 -1.55
C GLY A 146 -1.89 -17.56 -2.34
N LYS A 147 -3.08 -17.90 -1.83
CA LYS A 147 -4.35 -17.58 -2.50
C LYS A 147 -4.64 -16.09 -2.34
N VAL A 148 -4.87 -15.41 -3.46
CA VAL A 148 -5.33 -14.03 -3.48
C VAL A 148 -6.72 -13.92 -2.82
N LEU A 149 -6.84 -13.00 -1.86
CA LEU A 149 -8.05 -12.76 -1.08
C LEU A 149 -8.74 -11.42 -1.39
N VAL A 150 -8.23 -10.64 -2.34
CA VAL A 150 -8.85 -9.37 -2.76
C VAL A 150 -9.69 -9.57 -4.03
N ASP A 151 -10.79 -8.82 -4.14
CA ASP A 151 -11.73 -8.86 -5.27
C ASP A 151 -11.38 -7.86 -6.37
N PHE A 152 -10.58 -6.83 -6.04
CA PHE A 152 -10.13 -5.81 -6.99
C PHE A 152 -8.74 -5.28 -6.65
N MET A 153 -7.89 -5.19 -7.68
CA MET A 153 -6.55 -4.62 -7.60
C MET A 153 -6.46 -3.44 -8.55
N GLY A 154 -6.49 -2.22 -8.00
CA GLY A 154 -6.22 -1.02 -8.77
C GLY A 154 -4.73 -0.77 -8.91
N ARG A 155 -4.33 -0.12 -9.99
CA ARG A 155 -2.97 0.29 -10.29
C ARG A 155 -2.79 1.76 -9.91
N TYR A 156 -1.66 2.08 -9.31
CA TYR A 156 -1.30 3.46 -8.97
C TYR A 156 -1.16 4.33 -10.24
N GLU A 157 -0.77 3.71 -11.35
CA GLU A 157 -0.62 4.34 -12.65
C GLU A 157 -1.97 4.85 -13.19
N HIS A 158 -3.06 4.12 -12.91
CA HIS A 158 -4.44 4.45 -13.28
C HIS A 158 -5.29 4.77 -12.03
N LEU A 159 -4.66 5.41 -11.03
CA LEU A 159 -5.24 5.55 -9.69
C LEU A 159 -6.61 6.22 -9.71
N HIS A 160 -6.84 7.16 -10.63
CA HIS A 160 -8.12 7.85 -10.72
C HIS A 160 -9.20 6.91 -11.28
N GLU A 161 -8.98 6.31 -12.45
CA GLU A 161 -9.96 5.42 -13.07
C GLU A 161 -10.26 4.21 -12.18
N ASP A 162 -9.22 3.58 -11.63
CA ASP A 162 -9.38 2.40 -10.76
C ASP A 162 -10.05 2.75 -9.42
N PHE A 163 -9.89 3.98 -8.93
CA PHE A 163 -10.62 4.46 -7.76
C PHE A 163 -12.10 4.68 -8.03
N GLU A 164 -12.43 5.24 -9.20
CA GLU A 164 -13.83 5.37 -9.60
C GLU A 164 -14.50 4.01 -9.78
N GLU A 165 -13.79 3.05 -10.37
CA GLU A 165 -14.23 1.67 -10.50
C GLU A 165 -14.45 1.00 -9.13
N ALA A 166 -13.52 1.16 -8.20
CA ALA A 166 -13.68 0.66 -6.84
C ALA A 166 -14.90 1.28 -6.14
N CYS A 167 -15.12 2.59 -6.31
CA CYS A 167 -16.30 3.29 -5.78
C CYS A 167 -17.61 2.77 -6.40
N ARG A 168 -17.62 2.52 -7.71
CA ARG A 168 -18.75 1.94 -8.43
C ARG A 168 -19.12 0.56 -7.89
N ARG A 169 -18.12 -0.30 -7.64
CA ARG A 169 -18.33 -1.66 -7.08
C ARG A 169 -18.88 -1.65 -5.66
N ILE A 170 -18.50 -0.68 -4.82
CA ILE A 170 -19.08 -0.51 -3.48
C ILE A 170 -20.41 0.27 -3.47
N GLY A 171 -20.92 0.66 -4.65
CA GLY A 171 -22.22 1.32 -4.80
C GLY A 171 -22.24 2.77 -4.30
N VAL A 172 -21.12 3.50 -4.35
CA VAL A 172 -21.03 4.90 -3.94
C VAL A 172 -20.59 5.80 -5.09
N ARG A 173 -21.08 7.05 -5.08
CA ARG A 173 -20.53 8.08 -5.96
C ARG A 173 -19.07 8.33 -5.58
N ALA A 174 -18.17 8.22 -6.55
CA ALA A 174 -16.75 8.47 -6.35
C ALA A 174 -16.55 9.91 -5.84
N PRO A 175 -15.98 10.09 -4.62
CA PRO A 175 -15.55 11.41 -4.17
C PRO A 175 -14.33 11.86 -4.97
N GLU A 176 -14.08 13.16 -5.02
CA GLU A 176 -12.85 13.67 -5.64
C GLU A 176 -11.61 13.09 -4.96
N LEU A 177 -10.67 12.59 -5.78
CA LEU A 177 -9.45 11.97 -5.27
C LEU A 177 -8.51 13.05 -4.73
N GLN A 178 -8.25 13.03 -3.43
CA GLN A 178 -7.46 14.05 -2.77
C GLN A 178 -5.97 13.92 -3.18
N HIS A 179 -5.47 14.77 -4.07
CA HIS A 179 -4.09 14.75 -4.57
C HIS A 179 -3.02 15.29 -3.57
N LYS A 180 -3.15 14.99 -2.29
CA LYS A 180 -2.28 15.56 -1.23
C LYS A 180 -0.81 15.11 -1.29
N ARG A 181 -0.52 14.00 -1.99
CA ARG A 181 0.83 13.38 -2.02
C ARG A 181 1.29 13.00 -3.44
N GLN A 182 0.82 13.67 -4.48
CA GLN A 182 1.49 13.56 -5.77
C GLN A 182 2.92 14.08 -5.60
N ALA A 183 3.91 13.28 -6.02
CA ALA A 183 5.30 13.72 -6.08
C ALA A 183 5.42 14.74 -7.22
N LYS A 184 5.13 16.02 -6.93
CA LYS A 184 5.25 17.13 -7.89
C LYS A 184 6.67 17.28 -8.46
N ASP A 185 7.66 16.66 -7.83
CA ASP A 185 9.07 16.66 -8.23
C ASP A 185 9.47 15.56 -9.23
N ARG A 186 8.54 14.69 -9.64
CA ARG A 186 8.83 13.69 -10.69
C ARG A 186 8.77 14.31 -12.08
N LYS A 187 9.80 15.07 -12.43
CA LYS A 187 10.06 15.49 -13.82
C LYS A 187 10.67 14.37 -14.68
N LYS A 188 11.13 13.28 -14.06
CA LYS A 188 11.80 12.17 -14.72
C LYS A 188 11.03 10.86 -14.52
N ASP A 189 10.88 10.11 -15.61
CA ASP A 189 10.40 8.72 -15.62
C ASP A 189 11.26 7.85 -14.69
N TYR A 190 10.65 6.87 -14.00
CA TYR A 190 11.38 5.96 -13.11
C TYR A 190 12.46 5.18 -13.86
N ARG A 191 12.25 4.86 -15.14
CA ARG A 191 13.20 4.13 -15.98
C ARG A 191 14.56 4.83 -16.04
N SER A 192 14.57 6.16 -16.01
CA SER A 192 15.81 6.96 -16.04
C SER A 192 16.67 6.85 -14.78
N TYR A 193 16.18 6.21 -13.72
CA TYR A 193 16.94 5.96 -12.49
C TYR A 193 17.67 4.61 -12.51
N TYR A 194 17.31 3.72 -13.43
CA TYR A 194 17.81 2.35 -13.43
C TYR A 194 18.93 2.16 -14.43
N SER A 195 19.99 1.47 -13.99
CA SER A 195 20.81 0.63 -14.84
C SER A 195 20.15 -0.74 -15.02
N ASP A 196 20.48 -1.46 -16.10
CA ASP A 196 19.96 -2.80 -16.36
C ASP A 196 20.22 -3.77 -15.19
N GLU A 197 21.41 -3.65 -14.58
CA GLU A 197 21.80 -4.47 -13.42
C GLU A 197 20.87 -4.23 -12.23
N ILE A 198 20.60 -2.96 -11.89
CA ILE A 198 19.74 -2.62 -10.75
C ILE A 198 18.27 -2.92 -11.04
N ALA A 199 17.83 -2.79 -12.29
CA ALA A 199 16.49 -3.19 -12.69
C ALA A 199 16.25 -4.69 -12.44
N GLU A 200 17.25 -5.52 -12.76
CA GLU A 200 17.23 -6.97 -12.53
C GLU A 200 17.29 -7.32 -11.04
N VAL A 201 18.07 -6.59 -10.23
CA VAL A 201 18.08 -6.77 -8.76
C VAL A 201 16.68 -6.55 -8.17
N VAL A 202 16.00 -5.48 -8.60
CA VAL A 202 14.61 -5.22 -8.19
C VAL A 202 13.67 -6.29 -8.74
N ALA A 203 13.84 -6.73 -9.98
CA ALA A 203 13.02 -7.76 -10.59
C ALA A 203 13.07 -9.08 -9.80
N LYS A 204 14.28 -9.49 -9.38
CA LYS A 204 14.49 -10.70 -8.57
C LYS A 204 13.82 -10.60 -7.20
N HIS A 205 14.02 -9.49 -6.50
CA HIS A 205 13.44 -9.31 -5.17
C HIS A 205 11.91 -9.25 -5.22
N PHE A 206 11.35 -8.55 -6.21
CA PHE A 206 9.90 -8.35 -6.37
C PHE A 206 9.27 -9.32 -7.37
N ALA A 207 9.89 -10.46 -7.68
CA ALA A 207 9.43 -11.40 -8.70
C ALA A 207 7.97 -11.84 -8.49
N ARG A 208 7.59 -12.08 -7.22
CA ARG A 208 6.21 -12.45 -6.86
C ARG A 208 5.20 -11.33 -7.10
N ASP A 209 5.58 -10.08 -6.84
CA ASP A 209 4.72 -8.92 -7.15
C ASP A 209 4.53 -8.78 -8.66
N ILE A 210 5.63 -8.94 -9.41
CA ILE A 210 5.65 -8.87 -10.87
C ILE A 210 4.71 -9.92 -11.46
N GLU A 211 4.81 -11.16 -10.98
CA GLU A 211 3.97 -12.28 -11.42
C GLU A 211 2.49 -12.07 -11.07
N ILE A 212 2.17 -11.78 -9.80
CA ILE A 212 0.77 -11.67 -9.34
C ILE A 212 0.05 -10.46 -9.96
N PHE A 213 0.77 -9.34 -10.14
CA PHE A 213 0.17 -8.10 -10.64
C PHE A 213 0.43 -7.87 -12.13
N GLY A 214 1.15 -8.76 -12.82
CA GLY A 214 1.45 -8.65 -14.25
C GLY A 214 2.14 -7.34 -14.60
N TYR A 215 3.18 -6.96 -13.85
CA TYR A 215 3.99 -5.78 -14.17
C TYR A 215 5.16 -6.14 -15.08
N THR A 216 5.59 -5.20 -15.90
CA THR A 216 6.85 -5.25 -16.64
C THR A 216 7.65 -3.98 -16.39
N PHE A 217 8.96 -4.01 -16.63
CA PHE A 217 9.79 -2.82 -16.49
C PHE A 217 9.39 -1.76 -17.52
N ASP A 218 9.13 -2.20 -18.74
CA ASP A 218 8.59 -1.39 -19.83
C ASP A 218 7.19 -1.89 -20.20
N PRO A 219 6.13 -1.37 -19.56
CA PRO A 219 4.77 -1.62 -20.03
C PRO A 219 4.63 -1.07 -21.45
N GLU A 220 4.08 -1.89 -22.35
CA GLU A 220 3.63 -1.44 -23.67
C GLU A 220 2.60 -0.32 -23.47
N ALA A 221 2.71 0.73 -24.30
CA ALA A 221 1.88 1.94 -24.22
C ALA A 221 0.43 1.70 -24.65
#